data_AF-A0ABD1JT83-F1
#
_entry.id   AF-A0ABD1JT83-F1
#
_cell.length_a   1.000
_cell.length_b   1.000
_cell.length_c   1.000
_cell.angle_alpha   90.00
_cell.angle_beta   90.00
_cell.angle_gamma   90.00
#
_symmetry.space_group_name_H-M   'P 1'
#
loop_
_entity.id
_entity.type
_entity.pdbx_description
1 polymer ?
#
loop_
_entity_poly.entity_id
_entity_poly.type
_entity_poly.pdbx_seq_one_letter_code
_entity_poly.pdbx_strand_id
1 'polypeptide(L)'
;MALNKTWMAKTCLLRCVKNALCERAFAAAGLHTTGLHQNSNRTSIVRCTRSKYERQYPVLLVQTDGSTINIRYKEPRRILQMPVDITALSDEERKVRLRKRDPKKTVAKKDKDEFKDDFKVDDYSQFWKKK
;
A
#
# COMPACT_ATOMS: atom_id res chain seq x y z
N MET A 1 4.63 3.90 59.78
CA MET A 1 4.01 5.24 59.90
C MET A 1 4.00 5.83 58.48
N ALA A 2 2.99 5.71 57.62
CA ALA A 2 1.53 5.62 57.77
C ALA A 2 0.80 6.98 57.94
N LEU A 3 0.87 7.83 56.89
CA LEU A 3 -0.06 8.90 56.50
C LEU A 3 0.10 9.07 54.97
N ASN A 4 -0.88 9.45 54.13
CA ASN A 4 -2.35 9.39 54.16
C ASN A 4 -2.79 8.91 52.74
N LYS A 5 -3.70 7.94 52.58
CA LYS A 5 -5.17 8.05 52.63
C LYS A 5 -5.82 9.06 51.66
N THR A 6 -6.14 8.53 50.47
CA THR A 6 -7.47 8.53 49.80
C THR A 6 -8.16 9.80 49.30
N TRP A 7 -8.71 9.64 48.08
CA TRP A 7 -9.92 10.29 47.53
C TRP A 7 -9.85 11.77 47.13
N MET A 8 -10.01 12.01 45.82
CA MET A 8 -11.29 12.49 45.27
C MET A 8 -11.39 12.17 43.77
N ALA A 9 -12.10 11.09 43.43
CA ALA A 9 -12.67 10.95 42.09
C ALA A 9 -14.02 11.69 42.09
N LYS A 10 -14.11 12.82 41.37
CA LYS A 10 -15.36 13.50 40.92
C LYS A 10 -15.02 14.82 40.20
N THR A 11 -15.18 14.82 38.88
CA THR A 11 -15.93 15.83 38.08
C THR A 11 -15.86 15.42 36.60
N CYS A 12 -16.47 14.29 36.27
CA CYS A 12 -17.09 14.18 34.95
C CYS A 12 -18.41 14.95 35.04
N LEU A 13 -18.58 15.98 34.20
CA LEU A 13 -19.83 16.51 33.64
C LEU A 13 -19.70 18.01 33.28
N LEU A 14 -20.27 18.36 32.12
CA LEU A 14 -20.77 19.69 31.75
C LEU A 14 -19.78 20.87 31.66
N ARG A 15 -19.29 21.11 30.43
CA ARG A 15 -19.06 22.49 29.93
C ARG A 15 -19.47 22.66 28.47
N CYS A 16 -20.78 22.53 28.25
CA CYS A 16 -21.42 23.16 27.10
C CYS A 16 -21.81 24.61 27.43
N VAL A 17 -22.14 25.39 26.39
CA VAL A 17 -22.92 26.64 26.40
C VAL A 17 -22.14 27.97 26.50
N LYS A 18 -21.86 28.55 25.30
CA LYS A 18 -21.90 30.00 24.94
C LYS A 18 -20.78 30.90 25.52
N ASN A 19 -20.34 32.02 24.92
CA ASN A 19 -20.69 32.82 23.72
C ASN A 19 -19.42 33.63 23.30
N ALA A 20 -19.25 34.39 22.20
CA ALA A 20 -20.01 34.72 20.98
C ALA A 20 -19.03 35.28 19.89
N LEU A 21 -19.49 36.18 19.01
CA LEU A 21 -18.73 37.14 18.15
C LEU A 21 -17.74 36.58 17.11
N CYS A 22 -18.30 35.97 16.07
CA CYS A 22 -17.87 36.27 14.70
C CYS A 22 -19.11 36.39 13.80
N GLU A 23 -19.81 37.52 13.90
CA GLU A 23 -20.93 37.84 13.02
C GLU A 23 -20.40 38.15 11.62
N ARG A 24 -20.48 37.16 10.73
CA ARG A 24 -20.76 37.40 9.32
C ARG A 24 -21.98 36.60 8.97
N ALA A 25 -23.06 37.30 8.63
CA ALA A 25 -24.35 36.69 8.34
C ALA A 25 -24.24 35.80 7.10
N PHE A 26 -24.15 34.49 7.31
CA PHE A 26 -24.67 33.54 6.34
C PHE A 26 -26.19 33.60 6.46
N ALA A 27 -26.82 34.35 5.56
CA ALA A 27 -28.26 34.35 5.40
C ALA A 27 -28.77 32.90 5.31
N ALA A 28 -29.93 32.63 5.89
CA ALA A 28 -30.48 31.28 6.02
C ALA A 28 -30.81 30.68 4.64
N ALA A 29 -29.83 30.00 4.04
CA ALA A 29 -30.08 29.08 2.93
C ALA A 29 -30.87 27.89 3.49
N GLY A 30 -32.04 27.63 2.90
CA GLY A 30 -32.92 26.54 3.33
C GLY A 30 -32.18 25.21 3.35
N LEU A 31 -31.92 24.69 4.56
CA LEU A 31 -31.22 23.42 4.73
C LEU A 31 -32.16 22.30 4.32
N HIS A 32 -32.01 21.81 3.09
CA HIS A 32 -32.57 20.52 2.69
C HIS A 32 -32.10 19.46 3.69
N THR A 33 -33.01 18.94 4.49
CA THR A 33 -32.77 17.83 5.43
C THR A 33 -32.65 16.52 4.66
N THR A 34 -31.68 16.45 3.76
CA THR A 34 -31.23 15.18 3.19
C THR A 34 -30.71 14.32 4.34
N GLY A 35 -31.20 13.08 4.43
CA GLY A 35 -30.79 12.14 5.47
C GLY A 35 -29.25 12.01 5.49
N LEU A 36 -28.67 11.85 6.68
CA LEU A 36 -27.23 11.95 6.93
C LEU A 36 -26.45 10.77 6.31
N HIS A 37 -26.37 10.73 4.98
CA HIS A 37 -25.77 9.64 4.22
C HIS A 37 -24.25 9.61 4.50
N GLN A 38 -23.79 8.52 5.11
CA GLN A 38 -22.38 8.29 5.42
C GLN A 38 -21.62 7.90 4.14
N ASN A 39 -21.36 8.90 3.28
CA ASN A 39 -20.51 8.74 2.12
C ASN A 39 -19.06 9.20 2.43
N SER A 40 -18.10 8.66 1.69
CA SER A 40 -16.67 9.03 1.78
C SER A 40 -16.40 10.50 1.41
N ASN A 41 -17.25 11.10 0.57
CA ASN A 41 -17.10 12.47 0.10
C ASN A 41 -17.41 13.53 1.17
N ARG A 42 -18.15 13.17 2.23
CA ARG A 42 -18.59 14.07 3.31
C ARG A 42 -17.44 14.81 3.99
N THR A 43 -16.23 14.25 3.99
CA THR A 43 -15.04 14.83 4.62
C THR A 43 -13.80 14.84 3.70
N SER A 44 -13.96 14.63 2.39
CA SER A 44 -12.83 14.56 1.45
C SER A 44 -12.24 15.94 1.07
N ILE A 45 -13.07 17.00 1.07
CA ILE A 45 -12.67 18.36 0.71
C ILE A 45 -12.27 19.14 1.98
N VAL A 46 -10.96 19.22 2.27
CA VAL A 46 -10.43 19.86 3.49
C VAL A 46 -9.16 20.67 3.20
N ARG A 47 -8.87 21.70 3.99
CA ARG A 47 -7.60 22.47 3.97
C ARG A 47 -6.77 22.24 5.23
N CYS A 48 -5.48 22.55 5.18
CA CYS A 48 -4.64 22.59 6.38
C CYS A 48 -5.18 23.65 7.36
N THR A 49 -5.31 23.28 8.63
CA THR A 49 -5.87 24.13 9.70
C THR A 49 -4.83 25.02 10.38
N ARG A 50 -3.54 24.65 10.30
CA ARG A 50 -2.42 25.44 10.83
C ARG A 50 -2.28 26.77 10.08
N SER A 51 -1.90 27.83 10.78
CA SER A 51 -1.71 29.17 10.21
C SER A 51 -0.48 29.25 9.28
N LYS A 52 0.64 28.62 9.68
CA LYS A 52 1.86 28.48 8.89
C LYS A 52 2.10 26.99 8.58
N TYR A 53 2.20 26.66 7.30
CA TYR A 53 2.48 25.30 6.81
C TYR A 53 3.24 25.35 5.48
N GLU A 54 4.05 24.32 5.22
CA GLU A 54 4.75 24.13 3.94
C GLU A 54 3.76 23.77 2.83
N ARG A 55 4.06 24.13 1.58
CA ARG A 55 3.26 23.69 0.43
C ARG A 55 3.29 22.17 0.35
N GLN A 56 2.12 21.56 0.22
CA GLN A 56 1.97 20.12 -0.01
C GLN A 56 1.23 19.89 -1.33
N TYR A 57 1.58 18.80 -2.00
CA TYR A 57 1.04 18.40 -3.29
C TYR A 57 0.16 17.15 -3.13
N PRO A 58 -0.94 17.01 -3.90
CA PRO A 58 -1.71 15.77 -3.94
C PRO A 58 -0.91 14.68 -4.65
N VAL A 59 -0.78 13.51 -4.03
CA VAL A 59 0.00 12.36 -4.52
C VAL A 59 -0.80 11.07 -4.34
N LEU A 60 -0.75 10.19 -5.33
CA LEU A 60 -1.33 8.85 -5.24
C LEU A 60 -0.38 7.92 -4.48
N LEU A 61 -0.78 7.51 -3.27
CA LEU A 61 -0.13 6.42 -2.55
C LEU A 61 -0.75 5.09 -2.98
N VAL A 62 0.09 4.20 -3.53
CA VAL A 62 -0.24 2.81 -3.85
C VAL A 62 0.23 1.93 -2.69
N GLN A 63 -0.69 1.18 -2.07
CA GLN A 63 -0.37 0.25 -1.00
C GLN A 63 0.21 -1.07 -1.53
N THR A 64 0.67 -1.94 -0.64
CA THR A 64 1.13 -3.31 -0.93
C THR A 64 0.10 -4.13 -1.70
N ASP A 65 -1.18 -3.85 -1.43
CA ASP A 65 -2.32 -4.59 -1.96
C ASP A 65 -2.80 -4.03 -3.31
N GLY A 66 -2.10 -3.01 -3.84
CA GLY A 66 -2.46 -2.29 -5.06
C GLY A 66 -3.58 -1.25 -4.89
N SER A 67 -4.20 -1.18 -3.71
CA SER A 67 -5.19 -0.12 -3.38
C SER A 67 -4.54 1.27 -3.42
N THR A 68 -5.32 2.30 -3.74
CA THR A 68 -4.81 3.67 -3.91
C THR A 68 -5.51 4.69 -3.02
N ILE A 69 -4.75 5.62 -2.46
CA ILE A 69 -5.25 6.72 -1.62
C ILE A 69 -4.58 8.03 -2.04
N ASN A 70 -5.37 9.10 -2.17
CA ASN A 70 -4.86 10.45 -2.37
C ASN A 70 -4.38 11.05 -1.05
N ILE A 71 -3.08 11.29 -0.93
CA ILE A 71 -2.46 11.93 0.24
C ILE A 71 -1.84 13.28 -0.12
N ARG A 72 -1.50 14.10 0.88
CA ARG A 72 -0.71 15.33 0.71
C ARG A 72 0.74 15.07 1.09
N TYR A 73 1.66 15.29 0.15
CA TYR A 73 3.08 15.05 0.32
C TYR A 73 3.92 16.32 0.11
N LYS A 74 5.15 16.35 0.61
CA LYS A 74 6.05 17.52 0.52
C LYS A 74 6.52 17.78 -0.91
N GLU A 75 6.86 16.71 -1.62
CA GLU A 75 7.39 16.77 -2.99
C GLU A 75 6.27 16.55 -4.03
N PRO A 76 6.34 17.20 -5.20
CA PRO A 76 5.38 17.05 -6.29
C PRO A 76 5.60 15.74 -7.09
N ARG A 77 5.53 14.58 -6.41
CA ARG A 77 5.60 13.26 -7.05
C ARG A 77 4.20 12.86 -7.51
N ARG A 78 4.08 12.13 -8.64
CA ARG A 78 2.76 11.67 -9.13
C ARG A 78 2.25 10.45 -8.36
N ILE A 79 3.14 9.49 -8.10
CA ILE A 79 2.84 8.20 -7.47
C ILE A 79 3.92 7.90 -6.43
N LEU A 80 3.51 7.34 -5.29
CA LEU A 80 4.35 6.71 -4.27
C LEU A 80 3.92 5.25 -4.15
N GLN A 81 4.86 4.31 -4.20
CA GLN A 81 4.60 2.88 -4.01
C GLN A 81 5.09 2.45 -2.63
N MET A 82 4.22 1.83 -1.85
CA MET A 82 4.56 1.26 -0.55
C MET A 82 5.28 -0.09 -0.74
N PRO A 83 6.47 -0.30 -0.16
CA PRO A 83 7.16 -1.58 -0.23
C PRO A 83 6.42 -2.64 0.61
N VAL A 84 6.68 -3.92 0.32
CA VAL A 84 6.17 -5.04 1.12
C VAL A 84 7.12 -5.32 2.28
N ASP A 85 6.62 -5.31 3.50
CA ASP A 85 7.40 -5.55 4.72
C ASP A 85 7.83 -7.01 4.86
N ILE A 86 9.12 -7.28 4.64
CA ILE A 86 9.70 -8.64 4.63
C ILE A 86 9.55 -9.35 5.99
N THR A 87 9.52 -8.58 7.09
CA THR A 87 9.39 -9.08 8.46
C THR A 87 7.98 -9.60 8.76
N ALA A 88 6.94 -8.98 8.21
CA ALA A 88 5.53 -9.35 8.42
C ALA A 88 5.09 -10.57 7.58
N LEU A 89 5.81 -10.89 6.52
CA LEU A 89 5.53 -12.06 5.66
C LEU A 89 5.80 -13.39 6.37
N SER A 90 4.99 -14.40 6.02
CA SER A 90 5.26 -15.79 6.35
C SER A 90 6.60 -16.27 5.77
N ASP A 91 7.25 -17.23 6.43
CA ASP A 91 8.56 -17.75 5.97
C ASP A 91 8.48 -18.43 4.60
N GLU A 92 7.33 -19.00 4.25
CA GLU A 92 7.07 -19.60 2.95
C GLU A 92 7.05 -18.53 1.84
N GLU A 93 6.27 -17.47 2.03
CA GLU A 93 6.22 -16.34 1.11
C GLU A 93 7.56 -15.61 0.99
N ARG A 94 8.30 -15.49 2.09
CA ARG A 94 9.65 -14.93 2.13
C ARG A 94 10.60 -15.78 1.27
N LYS A 95 10.58 -17.11 1.43
CA LYS A 95 11.34 -18.05 0.59
C LYS A 95 10.93 -17.99 -0.88
N VAL A 96 9.63 -17.87 -1.19
CA VAL A 96 9.14 -17.72 -2.57
C VAL A 96 9.61 -16.41 -3.20
N ARG A 97 9.55 -15.28 -2.48
CA ARG A 97 10.06 -13.99 -2.95
C ARG A 97 11.58 -14.02 -3.15
N LEU A 98 12.34 -14.66 -2.26
CA LEU A 98 13.79 -14.83 -2.43
C LEU A 98 14.12 -15.65 -3.70
N ARG A 99 13.45 -16.79 -3.91
CA ARG A 99 13.57 -17.62 -5.14
C ARG A 99 13.12 -16.91 -6.43
N LYS A 100 12.31 -15.84 -6.34
CA LYS A 100 11.92 -14.98 -7.46
C LYS A 100 12.94 -13.85 -7.72
N ARG A 101 13.59 -13.36 -6.66
CA ARG A 101 14.66 -12.35 -6.73
C ARG A 101 15.93 -12.93 -7.34
N ASP A 102 16.32 -14.12 -6.86
CA ASP A 102 17.43 -14.85 -7.46
C ASP A 102 17.00 -15.25 -8.88
N PRO A 103 17.71 -14.82 -9.93
CA PRO A 103 17.39 -15.28 -11.27
C PRO A 103 17.55 -16.80 -11.27
N LYS A 104 16.45 -17.52 -11.56
CA LYS A 104 16.55 -18.94 -11.92
C LYS A 104 17.66 -19.01 -12.96
N LYS A 105 18.74 -19.76 -12.66
CA LYS A 105 19.85 -19.95 -13.60
C LYS A 105 19.30 -20.64 -14.83
N THR A 106 18.87 -19.82 -15.80
CA THR A 106 18.22 -20.22 -17.03
C THR A 106 19.28 -20.88 -17.89
N VAL A 107 19.45 -22.18 -17.66
CA VAL A 107 19.54 -23.16 -18.74
C VAL A 107 20.62 -22.81 -19.79
N ALA A 108 21.75 -22.23 -19.35
CA ALA A 108 23.08 -22.33 -19.99
C ALA A 108 23.64 -23.76 -19.81
N LYS A 109 22.74 -24.72 -20.07
CA LYS A 109 22.76 -26.16 -19.85
C LYS A 109 21.73 -26.84 -20.77
N LYS A 110 21.20 -26.14 -21.80
CA LYS A 110 20.57 -26.83 -22.94
C LYS A 110 21.60 -27.69 -23.68
N ASP A 111 22.87 -27.30 -23.58
CA ASP A 111 24.06 -28.08 -23.96
C ASP A 111 24.34 -29.29 -23.05
N LYS A 112 23.42 -29.67 -22.13
CA LYS A 112 23.56 -30.87 -21.29
C LYS A 112 22.71 -32.05 -21.73
N ASP A 113 21.69 -31.79 -22.54
CA ASP A 113 20.90 -32.81 -23.23
C ASP A 113 21.23 -32.76 -24.74
N GLU A 114 22.51 -32.56 -25.08
CA GLU A 114 23.04 -33.11 -26.33
C GLU A 114 22.85 -34.61 -26.27
N PHE A 115 21.77 -35.09 -26.91
CA PHE A 115 21.54 -36.51 -27.11
C PHE A 115 22.69 -37.05 -27.93
N LYS A 116 23.63 -37.75 -27.27
CA LYS A 116 24.72 -38.43 -27.93
C LYS A 116 24.15 -39.61 -28.69
N ASP A 117 23.89 -39.39 -29.97
CA ASP A 117 23.48 -40.43 -30.89
C ASP A 117 24.64 -41.41 -31.07
N ASP A 118 24.43 -42.68 -30.73
CA ASP A 118 25.43 -43.76 -30.84
C ASP A 118 25.61 -44.25 -32.30
N PHE A 119 25.32 -43.37 -33.28
CA PHE A 119 25.29 -43.64 -34.71
C PHE A 119 26.57 -44.32 -35.21
N LYS A 120 26.42 -45.53 -35.77
CA LYS A 120 27.46 -46.28 -36.46
C LYS A 120 27.18 -46.31 -37.94
N VAL A 121 28.14 -45.82 -38.73
CA VAL A 121 28.05 -45.77 -40.19
C VAL A 121 28.00 -47.19 -40.79
N ASP A 122 28.67 -48.14 -40.15
CA ASP A 122 28.84 -49.52 -40.64
C ASP A 122 27.51 -50.30 -40.69
N ASP A 123 26.60 -50.07 -39.74
CA ASP A 123 25.28 -50.74 -39.66
C ASP A 123 24.39 -50.44 -40.89
N TYR A 124 24.65 -49.31 -41.56
CA TYR A 124 23.91 -48.86 -42.75
C TYR A 124 24.62 -49.20 -44.07
N SER A 125 25.82 -49.79 -44.04
CA SER A 125 26.59 -50.17 -45.23
C SER A 125 25.84 -51.09 -46.20
N GLN A 126 24.94 -51.93 -45.69
CA GLN A 126 24.11 -52.84 -46.49
C GLN A 126 23.20 -52.13 -47.51
N PHE A 127 22.85 -50.86 -47.26
CA PHE A 127 21.93 -50.08 -48.11
C PHE A 127 22.62 -49.28 -49.21
N TRP A 128 23.96 -49.23 -49.24
CA TRP A 128 24.71 -48.39 -50.19
C TRP A 128 24.77 -48.95 -51.60
N LYS A 129 24.57 -50.27 -51.77
CA LYS A 129 24.51 -50.94 -53.06
C LYS A 129 23.05 -51.11 -53.47
N LYS A 130 22.59 -50.31 -54.44
CA LYS A 130 21.28 -50.53 -55.07
C LYS A 130 21.30 -51.84 -55.87
N LYS A 131 20.20 -52.57 -55.79
CA LYS A 131 19.96 -53.84 -56.48
C LYS A 131 19.36 -53.59 -57.87
#